data_AF-A0A2E2D931-F1
#
_entry.id   AF-A0A2E2D931-F1
#
_cell.length_a   1.000
_cell.length_b   1.000
_cell.length_c   1.000
_cell.angle_alpha   90.00
_cell.angle_beta   90.00
_cell.angle_gamma   90.00
#
_symmetry.space_group_name_H-M   'P 1'
#
loop_
_entity.id
_entity.type
_entity.pdbx_description
1 polymer ?
#
loop_
_entity_poly.entity_id
_entity_poly.type
_entity_poly.pdbx_seq_one_letter_code
_entity_poly.pdbx_strand_id
1 'polypeptide(L)'
;MGWCFSTEWRSKQQLVQYLSDATRVGEAHELLKSSVVGNNHWYLAKVRATGEIWIGLDAMQSGREDGWGYKSMSASVGPVEVNCPLSFLKVADEPEPDSWDAQWRKRVVVYHESRRLKAKRNYETGMVVQYGGTDYRLDRPAGSRRGWYVNRQPDGTVFRMNARQLGQSEIRGADH
;
A
#
# COMPACT_ATOMS: atom_id res chain seq x y z
N MET A 1 -6.72 -14.00 16.63
CA MET A 1 -6.00 -12.70 16.70
C MET A 1 -6.99 -11.58 16.44
N GLY A 2 -7.30 -10.80 17.48
CA GLY A 2 -8.28 -9.70 17.45
C GLY A 2 -7.62 -8.34 17.22
N TRP A 3 -8.44 -7.30 17.14
CA TRP A 3 -7.98 -5.92 17.16
C TRP A 3 -7.67 -5.47 18.58
N CYS A 4 -6.59 -4.70 18.75
CA CYS A 4 -6.23 -4.02 19.99
C CYS A 4 -6.47 -2.52 19.80
N PHE A 5 -7.54 -2.00 20.38
CA PHE A 5 -7.82 -0.55 20.42
C PHE A 5 -7.39 0.02 21.77
N SER A 6 -6.96 1.28 21.78
CA SER A 6 -6.68 2.00 23.02
C SER A 6 -7.03 3.48 22.87
N THR A 7 -7.68 4.00 23.90
CA THR A 7 -7.96 5.43 24.04
C THR A 7 -6.70 6.26 24.32
N GLU A 8 -5.56 5.62 24.58
CA GLU A 8 -4.26 6.28 24.70
C GLU A 8 -3.74 6.74 23.32
N TRP A 9 -4.08 6.01 22.25
CA TRP A 9 -3.70 6.37 20.89
C TRP A 9 -4.82 7.19 20.23
N ARG A 10 -4.95 8.46 20.60
CA ARG A 10 -5.98 9.37 20.04
C ARG A 10 -5.73 9.76 18.59
N SER A 11 -4.52 9.53 18.09
CA SER A 11 -4.14 9.76 16.70
C SER A 11 -3.36 8.58 16.14
N LYS A 12 -3.40 8.43 14.81
CA LYS A 12 -2.56 7.48 14.09
C LYS A 12 -1.08 7.66 14.39
N GLN A 13 -0.64 8.90 14.57
CA GLN A 13 0.76 9.20 14.86
C GLN A 13 1.21 8.61 16.20
N GLN A 14 0.39 8.72 17.24
CA GLN A 14 0.67 8.12 18.55
C GLN A 14 0.74 6.59 18.46
N LEU A 15 -0.20 5.98 17.72
CA LEU A 15 -0.14 4.54 17.47
C LEU A 15 1.15 4.14 16.74
N VAL A 16 1.52 4.85 15.67
CA VAL A 16 2.75 4.58 14.91
C VAL A 16 3.99 4.72 15.79
N GLN A 17 4.04 5.73 16.67
CA GLN A 17 5.14 5.90 17.61
C GLN A 17 5.27 4.68 18.53
N TYR A 18 4.16 4.20 19.08
CA TYR A 18 4.13 2.98 19.89
C TYR A 18 4.57 1.74 19.09
N LEU A 19 4.08 1.57 17.86
CA LEU A 19 4.41 0.41 17.02
C LEU A 19 5.85 0.40 16.52
N SER A 20 6.47 1.58 16.42
CA SER A 20 7.88 1.72 16.01
C SER A 20 8.86 1.65 17.18
N ASP A 21 8.38 1.46 18.41
CA ASP A 21 9.23 1.30 19.58
C ASP A 21 9.95 -0.06 19.53
N ALA A 22 11.28 -0.08 19.76
CA ALA A 22 12.08 -1.30 19.71
C ALA A 22 11.66 -2.34 20.76
N THR A 23 11.08 -1.92 21.88
CA THR A 23 10.62 -2.80 22.96
C THR A 23 9.35 -3.57 22.60
N ARG A 24 8.63 -3.14 21.56
CA ARG A 24 7.33 -3.68 21.12
C ARG A 24 7.38 -5.15 20.70
N VAL A 25 8.49 -5.58 20.09
CA VAL A 25 8.63 -6.95 19.53
C VAL A 25 8.99 -8.00 20.58
N GLY A 26 9.10 -7.59 21.86
CA GLY A 26 9.46 -8.45 22.98
C GLY A 26 10.97 -8.77 23.03
N GLU A 27 11.44 -9.27 24.17
CA GLU A 27 12.88 -9.47 24.43
C GLU A 27 13.54 -10.49 23.49
N ALA A 28 12.78 -11.48 23.01
CA ALA A 28 13.27 -12.51 22.10
C ALA A 28 13.58 -11.97 20.68
N HIS A 29 13.13 -10.76 20.36
CA HIS A 29 13.28 -10.16 19.04
C HIS A 29 13.97 -8.80 19.09
N GLU A 30 14.47 -8.39 17.94
CA GLU A 30 15.03 -7.07 17.70
C GLU A 30 14.33 -6.43 16.51
N LEU A 31 13.77 -5.24 16.72
CA LEU A 31 13.18 -4.45 15.65
C LEU A 31 14.30 -3.84 14.80
N LEU A 32 14.46 -4.31 13.56
CA LEU A 32 15.52 -3.82 12.66
C LEU A 32 15.10 -2.57 11.90
N LYS A 33 13.84 -2.54 11.44
CA LYS A 33 13.30 -1.48 10.60
C LYS A 33 11.79 -1.50 10.61
N SER A 34 11.17 -0.33 10.55
CA SER A 34 9.73 -0.20 10.31
C SER A 34 9.40 0.82 9.22
N SER A 35 8.19 0.75 8.68
CA SER A 35 7.67 1.71 7.70
C SER A 35 6.15 1.71 7.68
N VAL A 36 5.56 2.88 7.50
CA VAL A 36 4.10 3.04 7.40
C VAL A 36 3.70 3.29 5.95
N VAL A 37 2.81 2.44 5.41
CA VAL A 37 2.24 2.58 4.07
C VAL A 37 0.72 2.54 4.16
N GLY A 38 0.08 3.69 3.95
CA GLY A 38 -1.37 3.79 4.20
C GLY A 38 -1.64 3.49 5.68
N ASN A 39 -2.57 2.57 5.96
CA ASN A 39 -2.88 2.13 7.33
C ASN A 39 -2.12 0.87 7.76
N ASN A 40 -1.03 0.52 7.08
CA ASN A 40 -0.24 -0.65 7.41
C ASN A 40 1.11 -0.22 7.96
N HIS A 41 1.42 -0.66 9.17
CA HIS A 41 2.76 -0.55 9.74
C HIS A 41 3.48 -1.87 9.48
N TRP A 42 4.46 -1.84 8.59
CA TRP A 42 5.31 -2.97 8.26
C TRP A 42 6.58 -2.90 9.09
N TYR A 43 7.09 -4.04 9.54
CA TYR A 43 8.37 -4.10 10.23
C TYR A 43 9.18 -5.36 9.90
N LEU A 44 10.50 -5.25 10.08
CA LEU A 44 11.44 -6.36 10.10
C LEU A 44 11.84 -6.63 11.54
N ALA A 45 11.67 -7.85 11.99
CA ALA A 45 12.10 -8.30 13.30
C ALA A 45 13.10 -9.44 13.15
N LYS A 46 14.17 -9.40 13.94
CA LYS A 46 15.20 -10.44 14.02
C LYS A 46 15.01 -11.25 15.28
N VAL A 47 14.89 -12.57 15.18
CA VAL A 47 14.92 -13.48 16.31
C VAL A 47 16.33 -13.47 16.89
N ARG A 48 16.50 -13.09 18.16
CA ARG A 48 17.84 -12.98 18.76
C ARG A 48 18.57 -14.32 18.86
N ALA A 49 17.82 -15.39 19.12
CA ALA A 49 18.37 -16.73 19.32
C ALA A 49 18.90 -17.36 18.02
N THR A 50 18.17 -17.24 16.91
CA THR A 50 18.51 -17.89 15.63
C THR A 50 19.13 -16.94 14.62
N GLY A 51 18.93 -15.63 14.80
CA GLY A 51 19.30 -14.60 13.83
C GLY A 51 18.32 -14.43 12.68
N GLU A 52 17.24 -15.23 12.63
CA GLU A 52 16.24 -15.21 11.57
C GLU A 52 15.52 -13.86 11.49
N ILE A 53 15.35 -13.33 10.28
CA ILE A 53 14.69 -12.05 10.01
C ILE A 53 13.35 -12.30 9.32
N TRP A 54 12.26 -11.92 9.98
CA TRP A 54 10.91 -12.08 9.47
C TRP A 54 10.18 -10.75 9.30
N ILE A 55 9.10 -10.77 8.50
CA ILE A 55 8.29 -9.60 8.19
C ILE A 55 7.00 -9.63 9.01
N GLY A 56 6.76 -8.55 9.75
CA GLY A 56 5.52 -8.30 10.47
C GLY A 56 4.68 -7.18 9.86
N LEU A 57 3.38 -7.25 10.13
CA LEU A 57 2.37 -6.28 9.76
C LEU A 57 1.51 -5.98 10.98
N ASP A 58 1.37 -4.70 11.30
CA ASP A 58 0.28 -4.18 12.11
C ASP A 58 -0.68 -3.42 11.19
N ALA A 59 -1.83 -4.04 10.90
CA ALA A 59 -2.92 -3.34 10.23
C ALA A 59 -3.54 -2.36 11.23
N MET A 60 -3.69 -1.09 10.87
CA MET A 60 -4.16 -0.03 11.76
C MET A 60 -5.55 0.47 11.37
N GLN A 61 -6.35 0.83 12.37
CA GLN A 61 -7.69 1.37 12.15
C GLN A 61 -8.03 2.40 13.24
N SER A 62 -8.80 3.43 12.87
CA SER A 62 -9.44 4.29 13.87
C SER A 62 -10.67 3.57 14.42
N GLY A 63 -10.66 3.29 15.72
CA GLY A 63 -11.88 3.16 16.50
C GLY A 63 -12.47 4.56 16.69
N ARG A 64 -13.79 4.67 16.78
CA ARG A 64 -14.45 5.98 16.90
C ARG A 64 -14.13 6.60 18.25
N GLU A 65 -14.75 6.08 19.30
CA GLU A 65 -14.57 6.54 20.68
C GLU A 65 -13.38 5.84 21.36
N ASP A 66 -13.00 4.65 20.86
CA ASP A 66 -11.96 3.78 21.41
C ASP A 66 -10.53 4.21 21.03
N GLY A 67 -10.36 5.33 20.33
CA GLY A 67 -9.07 5.74 19.77
C GLY A 67 -8.61 4.85 18.61
N TRP A 68 -7.32 4.89 18.29
CA TRP A 68 -6.75 4.04 17.24
C TRP A 68 -6.46 2.64 17.77
N GLY A 69 -6.40 1.68 16.86
CA GLY A 69 -6.04 0.31 17.18
C GLY A 69 -5.29 -0.37 16.05
N TYR A 70 -4.73 -1.52 16.37
CA TYR A 70 -3.99 -2.34 15.44
C TYR A 70 -4.35 -3.82 15.56
N LYS A 71 -4.05 -4.57 14.52
CA LYS A 71 -4.08 -6.04 14.50
C LYS A 71 -2.76 -6.54 13.93
N SER A 72 -1.98 -7.22 14.77
CA SER A 72 -0.68 -7.78 14.39
C SER A 72 -0.85 -9.11 13.65
N MET A 73 -0.08 -9.28 12.58
CA MET A 73 0.03 -10.47 11.75
C MET A 73 1.47 -10.58 11.23
N SER A 74 1.92 -11.78 10.91
CA SER A 74 3.20 -12.02 10.23
C SER A 74 2.98 -12.31 8.74
N ALA A 75 4.03 -12.21 7.93
CA ALA A 75 3.97 -12.64 6.53
C ALA A 75 3.63 -14.14 6.38
N SER A 76 3.96 -14.97 7.39
CA SER A 76 3.67 -16.41 7.40
C SER A 76 2.19 -16.78 7.35
N VAL A 77 1.28 -15.85 7.69
CA VAL A 77 -0.17 -16.08 7.51
C VAL A 77 -0.70 -15.59 6.15
N GLY A 78 0.18 -15.10 5.27
CA GLY A 78 -0.15 -14.66 3.92
C GLY A 78 -1.17 -13.53 3.86
N PRO A 79 -0.92 -12.35 4.48
CA PRO A 79 -1.91 -11.29 4.62
C PRO A 79 -2.48 -10.79 3.28
N VAL A 80 -3.66 -10.20 3.32
CA VAL A 80 -4.31 -9.65 2.11
C VAL A 80 -3.58 -8.38 1.64
N GLU A 81 -2.97 -7.65 2.58
CA GLU A 81 -2.22 -6.43 2.33
C GLU A 81 -0.93 -6.71 1.54
N VAL A 82 -0.84 -6.13 0.34
CA VAL A 82 0.29 -6.34 -0.59
C VAL A 82 1.19 -5.10 -0.75
N ASN A 83 0.99 -4.06 0.07
CA ASN A 83 1.73 -2.80 -0.03
C ASN A 83 3.03 -2.78 0.79
N CYS A 84 3.51 -3.93 1.26
CA CYS A 84 4.79 -4.07 1.98
C CYS A 84 5.95 -3.53 1.12
N PRO A 85 6.88 -2.72 1.67
CA PRO A 85 8.02 -2.23 0.90
C PRO A 85 8.88 -3.36 0.33
N LEU A 86 9.23 -3.30 -0.97
CA LEU A 86 10.14 -4.30 -1.59
C LEU A 86 11.49 -4.40 -0.90
N SER A 87 11.96 -3.32 -0.24
CA SER A 87 13.21 -3.37 0.55
C SER A 87 13.15 -4.33 1.74
N PHE A 88 11.95 -4.68 2.23
CA PHE A 88 11.81 -5.61 3.35
C PHE A 88 11.93 -7.04 2.86
N LEU A 89 11.35 -7.36 1.69
CA LEU A 89 11.50 -8.68 1.06
C LEU A 89 12.96 -9.04 0.75
N LYS A 90 13.80 -8.03 0.49
CA LYS A 90 15.24 -8.21 0.22
C LYS A 90 16.08 -8.52 1.46
N VAL A 91 15.56 -8.22 2.66
CA VAL A 91 16.30 -8.29 3.92
C VAL A 91 15.80 -9.44 4.79
N ALA A 92 14.50 -9.73 4.74
CA ALA A 92 13.94 -10.88 5.42
C ALA A 92 14.44 -12.19 4.81
N ASP A 93 14.53 -13.23 5.63
CA ASP A 93 14.92 -14.55 5.17
C ASP A 93 13.94 -15.10 4.13
N GLU A 94 14.46 -15.97 3.27
CA GLU A 94 13.69 -16.61 2.22
C GLU A 94 12.68 -17.57 2.87
N PRO A 95 11.38 -17.47 2.53
CA PRO A 95 10.39 -18.34 3.10
C PRO A 95 10.48 -19.75 2.49
N GLU A 96 9.95 -20.74 3.20
CA GLU A 96 9.78 -22.07 2.66
C GLU A 96 9.01 -22.05 1.32
N PRO A 97 9.44 -22.83 0.32
CA PRO A 97 8.72 -22.96 -0.94
C PRO A 97 7.24 -23.30 -0.72
N ASP A 98 6.38 -22.72 -1.54
CA ASP A 98 4.92 -22.90 -1.53
C ASP A 98 4.17 -22.49 -0.24
N SER A 99 4.88 -21.96 0.77
CA SER A 99 4.28 -21.39 1.96
C SER A 99 3.38 -20.17 1.66
N TRP A 100 2.50 -19.84 2.60
CA TRP A 100 1.67 -18.64 2.52
C TRP A 100 2.50 -17.35 2.42
N ASP A 101 3.69 -17.31 3.04
CA ASP A 101 4.63 -16.20 2.90
C ASP A 101 5.16 -16.12 1.46
N ALA A 102 5.67 -17.23 0.91
CA ALA A 102 6.18 -17.27 -0.46
C ALA A 102 5.12 -16.82 -1.49
N GLN A 103 3.89 -17.27 -1.34
CA GLN A 103 2.76 -16.87 -2.19
C GLN A 103 2.43 -15.37 -2.00
N TRP A 104 2.44 -14.87 -0.77
CA TRP A 104 2.18 -13.47 -0.47
C TRP A 104 3.27 -12.55 -1.03
N ARG A 105 4.56 -12.89 -0.90
CA ARG A 105 5.68 -12.12 -1.47
C ARG A 105 5.54 -11.95 -2.99
N LYS A 106 5.10 -13.00 -3.70
CA LYS A 106 4.78 -12.91 -5.14
C LYS A 106 3.70 -11.86 -5.41
N ARG A 107 2.63 -11.81 -4.62
CA ARG A 107 1.58 -10.78 -4.74
C ARG A 107 2.10 -9.37 -4.45
N VAL A 108 3.00 -9.20 -3.47
CA VAL A 108 3.65 -7.92 -3.17
C VAL A 108 4.48 -7.44 -4.36
N VAL A 109 5.28 -8.32 -4.97
CA VAL A 109 6.07 -7.99 -6.17
C VAL A 109 5.16 -7.53 -7.30
N VAL A 110 4.14 -8.32 -7.65
CA VAL A 110 3.16 -7.98 -8.70
C VAL A 110 2.48 -6.63 -8.41
N TYR A 111 2.11 -6.37 -7.15
CA TYR A 111 1.52 -5.09 -6.76
C TYR A 111 2.46 -3.90 -7.07
N HIS A 112 3.72 -3.97 -6.66
CA HIS A 112 4.68 -2.89 -6.90
C HIS A 112 5.03 -2.74 -8.38
N GLU A 113 5.13 -3.83 -9.13
CA GLU A 113 5.34 -3.78 -10.58
C GLU A 113 4.17 -3.11 -11.30
N SER A 114 2.94 -3.51 -10.96
CA SER A 114 1.74 -2.88 -11.52
C SER A 114 1.69 -1.38 -11.24
N ARG A 115 2.09 -0.95 -10.02
CA ARG A 115 2.17 0.46 -9.65
C ARG A 115 3.27 1.20 -10.40
N ARG A 116 4.44 0.58 -10.57
CA ARG A 116 5.55 1.13 -11.36
C ARG A 116 5.16 1.31 -12.81
N LEU A 117 4.50 0.33 -13.42
CA LEU A 117 3.99 0.41 -14.80
C LEU A 117 2.95 1.53 -14.93
N LYS A 118 1.98 1.61 -14.01
CA LYS A 118 0.98 2.70 -14.00
C LYS A 118 1.61 4.08 -13.84
N ALA A 119 2.64 4.21 -13.01
CA ALA A 119 3.36 5.48 -12.81
C ALA A 119 4.18 5.91 -14.03
N LYS A 120 4.60 4.96 -14.88
CA LYS A 120 5.32 5.22 -16.14
C LYS A 120 4.42 5.52 -17.34
N ARG A 121 3.09 5.47 -17.16
CA ARG A 121 2.15 5.78 -18.25
C ARG A 121 2.34 7.22 -18.69
N ASN A 122 2.62 7.40 -19.98
CA ASN A 122 2.60 8.70 -20.62
C ASN A 122 1.19 8.98 -21.08
N TYR A 123 0.71 10.17 -20.76
CA TYR A 123 -0.60 10.66 -21.16
C TYR A 123 -0.39 11.83 -22.11
N GLU A 124 -1.13 11.84 -23.20
CA GLU A 124 -1.07 12.88 -24.23
C GLU A 124 -2.46 13.45 -24.48
N THR A 125 -2.49 14.70 -24.97
CA THR A 125 -3.73 15.34 -25.38
C THR A 125 -4.39 14.53 -26.50
N GLY A 126 -5.70 14.34 -26.40
CA GLY A 126 -6.51 13.57 -27.35
C GLY A 126 -6.70 12.10 -26.95
N MET A 127 -5.88 11.54 -26.06
CA MET A 127 -6.07 10.16 -25.59
C MET A 127 -7.41 10.00 -24.87
N VAL A 128 -8.04 8.83 -25.03
CA VAL A 128 -9.29 8.49 -24.32
C VAL A 128 -8.98 7.51 -23.21
N VAL A 129 -9.46 7.80 -22.00
CA VAL A 129 -9.35 6.91 -20.85
C VAL A 129 -10.72 6.56 -20.31
N GLN A 130 -10.90 5.32 -19.88
CA GLN A 130 -12.11 4.87 -19.20
C GLN A 130 -11.92 4.89 -17.69
N TYR A 131 -12.87 5.51 -16.98
CA TYR A 131 -12.94 5.52 -15.53
C TYR A 131 -14.39 5.39 -15.06
N GLY A 132 -14.67 4.43 -14.18
CA GLY A 132 -16.03 4.19 -13.67
C GLY A 132 -17.05 3.87 -14.78
N GLY A 133 -16.63 3.15 -15.82
CA GLY A 133 -17.47 2.79 -16.97
C GLY A 133 -17.79 3.95 -17.93
N THR A 134 -17.19 5.12 -17.73
CA THR A 134 -17.37 6.30 -18.60
C THR A 134 -16.05 6.66 -19.28
N ASP A 135 -16.13 7.06 -20.55
CA ASP A 135 -14.98 7.46 -21.35
C ASP A 135 -14.74 8.97 -21.27
N TYR A 136 -13.47 9.33 -21.11
CA TYR A 136 -13.01 10.70 -20.94
C TYR A 136 -11.82 10.95 -21.87
N ARG A 137 -11.92 11.97 -22.73
CA ARG A 137 -10.80 12.43 -23.56
C ARG A 137 -9.93 13.38 -22.75
N LEU A 138 -8.61 13.18 -22.80
CA LEU A 138 -7.62 14.03 -22.16
C LEU A 138 -7.44 15.32 -22.98
N ASP A 139 -7.79 16.48 -22.43
CA ASP A 139 -7.64 17.75 -23.16
C ASP A 139 -6.29 18.40 -22.83
N ARG A 140 -5.98 18.60 -21.55
CA ARG A 140 -4.69 19.20 -21.12
C ARG A 140 -4.27 18.80 -19.70
N PRO A 141 -2.95 18.80 -19.40
CA PRO A 141 -2.47 18.58 -18.04
C PRO A 141 -2.99 19.62 -17.04
N ALA A 142 -3.24 19.20 -15.80
CA ALA A 142 -3.67 20.08 -14.70
C ALA A 142 -2.50 20.82 -14.01
N GLY A 143 -1.30 20.79 -14.58
CA GLY A 143 -0.09 21.44 -14.06
C GLY A 143 0.25 20.99 -12.62
N SER A 144 0.50 21.96 -11.74
CA SER A 144 0.90 21.73 -10.33
C SER A 144 -0.10 20.89 -9.53
N ARG A 145 -1.38 20.93 -9.89
CA ARG A 145 -2.41 20.15 -9.17
C ARG A 145 -2.33 18.65 -9.44
N ARG A 146 -1.55 18.22 -10.45
CA ARG A 146 -1.44 16.83 -10.95
C ARG A 146 -2.78 16.30 -11.49
N GLY A 147 -2.70 15.43 -12.51
CA GLY A 147 -3.86 14.93 -13.27
C GLY A 147 -4.13 15.74 -14.53
N TRP A 148 -5.35 15.64 -15.07
CA TRP A 148 -5.72 16.18 -16.38
C TRP A 148 -7.11 16.83 -16.34
N TYR A 149 -7.30 17.86 -17.18
CA TYR A 149 -8.63 18.28 -17.59
C TYR A 149 -9.10 17.36 -18.70
N VAL A 150 -10.31 16.84 -18.54
CA VAL A 150 -10.86 15.79 -19.38
C VAL A 150 -12.28 16.12 -19.83
N ASN A 151 -12.64 15.66 -21.01
CA ASN A 151 -13.95 15.81 -21.61
C ASN A 151 -14.70 14.48 -21.60
N ARG A 152 -15.83 14.41 -20.88
CA ARG A 152 -16.68 13.23 -20.83
C ARG A 152 -17.38 13.02 -22.18
N GLN A 153 -17.14 11.88 -22.84
CA GLN A 153 -17.60 11.65 -24.21
C GLN A 153 -19.14 11.63 -24.39
N PRO A 154 -19.94 11.11 -23.44
CA PRO A 154 -21.40 11.14 -23.58
C PRO A 154 -22.06 12.52 -23.72
N ASP A 155 -21.50 13.56 -23.10
CA ASP A 155 -22.19 14.86 -22.98
C ASP A 155 -21.26 16.08 -23.15
N GLY A 156 -19.97 15.87 -23.38
CA GLY A 156 -19.00 16.93 -23.57
C GLY A 156 -18.59 17.67 -22.29
N THR A 157 -19.07 17.26 -21.12
CA THR A 157 -18.81 17.99 -19.88
C THR A 157 -17.34 17.88 -19.48
N VAL A 158 -16.74 19.02 -19.13
CA VAL A 158 -15.33 19.12 -18.74
C VAL A 158 -15.18 18.95 -17.24
N PHE A 159 -14.31 18.02 -16.86
CA PHE A 159 -13.95 17.76 -15.47
C PHE A 159 -12.45 17.85 -15.28
N ARG A 160 -12.03 17.95 -14.02
CA ARG A 160 -10.65 17.64 -13.65
C ARG A 160 -10.59 16.21 -13.13
N MET A 161 -9.92 15.33 -13.86
CA MET A 161 -9.55 14.00 -13.38
C MET A 161 -8.22 14.10 -12.63
N ASN A 162 -8.24 13.84 -11.32
CA ASN A 162 -7.01 13.90 -10.53
C ASN A 162 -6.06 12.72 -10.84
N ALA A 163 -4.79 12.83 -10.46
CA ALA A 163 -3.79 11.80 -10.77
C ALA A 163 -4.14 10.40 -10.22
N ARG A 164 -4.89 10.31 -9.12
CA ARG A 164 -5.34 9.03 -8.56
C ARG A 164 -6.40 8.38 -9.45
N GLN A 165 -7.40 9.15 -9.88
CA GLN A 165 -8.45 8.68 -10.80
C GLN A 165 -7.83 8.28 -12.15
N LEU A 166 -6.93 9.10 -12.68
CA LEU A 166 -6.23 8.83 -13.94
C LEU A 166 -5.31 7.59 -13.84
N GLY A 167 -4.64 7.38 -12.71
CA GLY A 167 -3.86 6.16 -12.48
C GLY A 167 -4.72 4.89 -12.33
N GLN A 168 -6.01 5.05 -12.04
CA GLN A 168 -7.01 3.97 -11.99
C GLN A 168 -7.76 3.79 -13.31
N SER A 169 -7.57 4.68 -14.29
CA SER A 169 -8.23 4.58 -15.57
C SER A 169 -7.51 3.59 -16.50
N GLU A 170 -8.23 3.12 -17.50
CA GLU A 170 -7.70 2.29 -18.59
C GLU A 170 -7.61 3.14 -19.85
N ILE A 171 -6.54 3.01 -20.62
CA ILE A 171 -6.39 3.74 -21.89
C ILE A 171 -7.20 2.97 -22.94
N ARG A 172 -8.18 3.61 -23.56
CA ARG A 172 -8.97 3.02 -24.65
C ARG A 172 -8.16 3.07 -25.95
N GLY A 173 -8.06 1.95 -26.66
CA GLY A 173 -7.27 1.82 -27.89
C GLY A 173 -5.78 1.50 -27.68
N ALA A 174 -5.36 1.28 -26.44
CA ALA A 174 -4.09 0.61 -26.15
C ALA A 174 -4.33 -0.90 -26.11
N ASP A 175 -4.71 -1.47 -27.26
CA ASP A 175 -4.69 -2.92 -27.45
C ASP A 175 -3.22 -3.35 -27.47
N HIS A 176 -2.87 -4.26 -26.57
CA HIS A 176 -1.68 -5.10 -26.69
C HIS A 176 -2.01 -6.29 -27.59
#